data_AF-A0A8D2KVF3-F1
#
_entry.id   AF-A0A8D2KVF3-F1
#
_cell.length_a   1.000
_cell.length_b   1.000
_cell.length_c   1.000
_cell.angle_alpha   90.00
_cell.angle_beta   90.00
_cell.angle_gamma   90.00
#
_symmetry.space_group_name_H-M   'P 1'
#
loop_
_entity.id
_entity.type
_entity.pdbx_description
1 polymer ?
#
loop_
_entity_poly.entity_id
_entity_poly.type
_entity_poly.pdbx_seq_one_letter_code
_entity_poly.pdbx_strand_id
1 'polypeptide(L)'
;MLWEMKLVEKSMLRLLLVVDCDLTEDFNSTVPPRRPQEYWKQVQIEAAKCSDIVVKQFVNVSLSGCHLAPEGYVPALKWQQQQVVHFSAVHQSMNKHRNHWKLQHLDNSF
;
A
#
# COMPACT_ATOMS: atom_id res chain seq x y z
N MET A 1 -40.22 18.36 -3.45
CA MET A 1 -38.88 17.77 -3.32
C MET A 1 -38.03 18.13 -4.55
N LEU A 2 -37.86 19.43 -4.79
CA LEU A 2 -37.23 19.97 -6.01
C LEU A 2 -35.70 20.17 -5.87
N TRP A 3 -35.12 19.60 -4.81
CA TRP A 3 -33.74 19.90 -4.38
C TRP A 3 -32.74 18.77 -4.71
N GLU A 4 -33.21 17.58 -5.09
CA GLU A 4 -32.33 16.45 -5.44
C GLU A 4 -31.97 16.37 -6.93
N MET A 5 -32.68 17.06 -7.82
CA MET A 5 -32.44 16.95 -9.27
C MET A 5 -31.21 17.73 -9.79
N LYS A 6 -30.56 18.57 -8.97
CA LYS A 6 -29.39 19.35 -9.39
C LYS A 6 -28.05 18.63 -9.24
N LEU A 7 -27.99 17.47 -8.59
CA LEU A 7 -26.70 16.82 -8.31
C LEU A 7 -26.17 15.99 -9.49
N VAL A 8 -27.03 15.60 -10.43
CA VAL A 8 -26.67 14.71 -11.56
C VAL A 8 -26.24 15.48 -12.83
N GLU A 9 -26.59 16.77 -12.98
CA GLU A 9 -26.29 17.57 -14.19
C GLU A 9 -24.80 17.98 -14.35
N LYS A 10 -23.88 17.53 -13.47
CA LYS A 10 -22.50 18.04 -13.49
C LYS A 10 -21.43 17.04 -13.02
N SER A 11 -21.36 15.86 -13.60
CA SER A 11 -20.24 14.94 -13.30
C SER A 11 -18.95 15.27 -14.06
N MET A 12 -19.00 15.89 -15.25
CA MET A 12 -17.91 16.66 -15.87
C MET A 12 -18.47 17.64 -16.92
N LEU A 13 -18.22 18.95 -16.78
CA LEU A 13 -18.62 19.92 -17.80
C LEU A 13 -17.59 19.99 -18.93
N ARG A 14 -18.05 19.97 -20.18
CA ARG A 14 -17.23 20.35 -21.33
C ARG A 14 -17.06 21.87 -21.34
N LEU A 15 -15.92 22.35 -20.83
CA LEU A 15 -15.62 23.78 -20.71
C LEU A 15 -15.01 24.39 -21.99
N LEU A 16 -14.60 23.55 -22.94
CA LEU A 16 -14.01 23.99 -24.20
C LEU A 16 -15.01 23.79 -25.33
N LEU A 17 -15.14 24.81 -26.17
CA LEU A 17 -15.88 24.76 -27.43
C LEU A 17 -15.15 23.80 -28.36
N VAL A 18 -15.61 22.56 -28.39
CA VAL A 18 -15.17 21.57 -29.36
C VAL A 18 -15.87 21.93 -30.66
N VAL A 19 -15.12 22.50 -31.60
CA VAL A 19 -15.58 22.52 -32.98
C VAL A 19 -15.54 21.06 -33.44
N ASP A 20 -16.64 20.55 -34.01
CA ASP A 20 -16.67 19.24 -34.68
C ASP A 20 -15.67 19.29 -35.82
N CYS A 21 -14.42 18.97 -35.50
CA CYS A 21 -13.37 18.93 -36.47
C CYS A 21 -13.45 17.59 -37.16
N ASP A 22 -13.72 17.65 -38.46
CA ASP A 22 -13.79 16.52 -39.36
C ASP A 22 -12.66 15.51 -39.08
N LEU A 23 -13.03 14.26 -38.80
CA LEU A 23 -12.13 13.16 -38.43
C LEU A 23 -11.39 12.59 -39.64
N THR A 24 -11.55 13.20 -40.80
CA THR A 24 -11.06 12.74 -42.10
C THR A 24 -9.67 13.27 -42.46
N GLU A 25 -9.13 14.25 -41.71
CA GLU A 25 -7.73 14.68 -41.86
C GLU A 25 -6.79 13.77 -41.07
N ASP A 26 -5.82 13.17 -41.77
CA ASP A 26 -4.74 12.35 -41.21
C ASP A 26 -3.93 13.15 -40.17
N PHE A 27 -4.30 13.04 -38.90
CA PHE A 27 -3.61 13.70 -37.79
C PHE A 27 -2.31 12.97 -37.44
N ASN A 28 -1.17 13.59 -37.74
CA ASN A 28 0.14 13.03 -37.38
C ASN A 28 0.44 13.25 -35.88
N SER A 29 0.06 12.28 -35.06
CA SER A 29 0.31 12.25 -33.61
C SER A 29 1.80 12.14 -33.20
N THR A 30 2.72 12.00 -34.16
CA THR A 30 4.16 11.88 -33.89
C THR A 30 4.85 13.24 -33.80
N VAL A 31 4.21 14.30 -34.29
CA VAL A 31 4.74 15.67 -34.26
C VAL A 31 3.99 16.48 -33.19
N PRO A 32 4.68 17.34 -32.41
CA PRO A 32 4.01 18.17 -31.42
C PRO A 32 2.94 19.08 -32.05
N PRO A 33 1.74 19.20 -31.43
CA PRO A 33 0.68 20.06 -31.94
C PRO A 33 1.11 21.53 -31.89
N ARG A 34 0.81 22.28 -32.96
CA ARG A 34 1.11 23.71 -33.08
C ARG A 34 -0.09 24.58 -32.75
N ARG A 35 -1.29 23.99 -32.65
CA ARG A 35 -2.55 24.68 -32.34
C ARG A 35 -3.27 24.03 -31.15
N PRO A 36 -3.99 24.82 -30.33
CA PRO A 36 -4.76 24.28 -29.20
C PRO A 36 -5.78 23.21 -29.58
N GLN A 37 -6.41 23.31 -30.76
CA GLN A 37 -7.39 22.35 -31.25
C GLN A 37 -6.76 20.98 -31.57
N GLU A 38 -5.55 20.99 -32.14
CA GLU A 38 -4.76 19.77 -32.42
C GLU A 38 -4.41 19.04 -31.13
N TYR A 39 -3.98 19.78 -30.12
CA TYR A 39 -3.70 19.25 -28.78
C TYR A 39 -4.96 18.63 -28.17
N TRP A 40 -6.11 19.30 -28.26
CA TRP A 40 -7.36 18.81 -27.67
C TRP A 40 -7.89 17.55 -28.32
N LYS A 41 -7.76 17.43 -29.65
CA LYS A 41 -8.02 16.17 -30.36
C LYS A 41 -7.14 15.03 -29.87
N GLN A 42 -5.83 15.28 -29.72
CA GLN A 42 -4.90 14.26 -29.27
C GLN A 42 -5.24 13.77 -27.85
N VAL A 43 -5.58 14.68 -26.95
CA VAL A 43 -6.05 14.34 -25.59
C VAL A 43 -7.32 13.51 -25.63
N GLN A 44 -8.28 13.84 -26.49
CA GLN A 44 -9.52 13.06 -26.64
C GLN A 44 -9.25 11.64 -27.16
N ILE A 45 -8.38 11.50 -28.17
CA ILE A 45 -7.99 10.21 -28.74
C ILE A 45 -7.23 9.36 -27.72
N GLU A 46 -6.32 9.97 -26.95
CA GLU A 46 -5.56 9.29 -25.91
C GLU A 46 -6.45 8.86 -24.74
N ALA A 47 -7.33 9.75 -24.27
CA ALA A 47 -8.29 9.44 -23.21
C ALA A 47 -9.25 8.32 -23.63
N ALA A 48 -9.70 8.29 -24.89
CA ALA A 48 -10.54 7.21 -25.42
C ALA A 48 -9.84 5.85 -25.51
N LYS A 49 -8.50 5.83 -25.51
CA LYS A 49 -7.71 4.59 -25.42
C LYS A 49 -7.50 4.12 -23.98
N CYS A 50 -7.68 5.00 -23.00
CA CYS A 50 -7.58 4.66 -21.58
C CYS A 50 -8.80 3.86 -21.12
N SER A 51 -8.62 3.00 -20.12
CA SER A 51 -9.75 2.36 -19.46
C SER A 51 -10.49 3.36 -18.58
N ASP A 52 -11.81 3.46 -18.73
CA ASP A 52 -12.66 4.38 -17.96
C ASP A 52 -12.55 4.16 -16.44
N ILE A 53 -12.29 2.90 -16.04
CA ILE A 53 -12.16 2.49 -14.65
C ILE A 53 -10.91 1.63 -14.53
N VAL A 54 -10.03 1.98 -13.59
CA VAL A 54 -8.87 1.18 -13.22
C VAL A 54 -9.05 0.73 -11.78
N VAL A 55 -9.13 -0.59 -11.57
CA VAL A 55 -9.19 -1.18 -10.23
C VAL A 55 -7.78 -1.63 -9.84
N LYS A 56 -7.26 -1.09 -8.74
CA LYS A 56 -6.01 -1.57 -8.14
C LYS A 56 -6.35 -2.55 -7.01
N GLN A 57 -6.07 -3.83 -7.25
CA GLN A 57 -6.24 -4.84 -6.21
C GLN A 57 -5.10 -4.74 -5.20
N PHE A 58 -5.45 -4.61 -3.93
CA PHE A 58 -4.49 -4.72 -2.83
C PHE A 58 -4.50 -6.16 -2.33
N VAL A 59 -3.33 -6.78 -2.28
CA VAL A 59 -3.18 -8.11 -1.68
C VAL A 59 -2.96 -7.92 -0.19
N ASN A 60 -3.84 -8.50 0.62
CA ASN A 60 -3.63 -8.57 2.06
C ASN A 60 -2.66 -9.73 2.34
N VAL A 61 -1.40 -9.41 2.63
CA VAL A 61 -0.39 -10.41 2.96
C VAL A 61 -0.50 -10.73 4.44
N SER A 62 -1.05 -11.90 4.77
CA SER A 62 -0.96 -12.44 6.13
C SER A 62 0.39 -13.11 6.33
N LEU A 63 0.99 -12.89 7.50
CA LEU A 63 2.19 -13.61 7.89
C LEU A 63 1.81 -15.05 8.23
N SER A 64 2.45 -16.02 7.61
CA SER A 64 2.32 -17.42 7.99
C SER A 64 2.83 -17.63 9.41
N GLY A 65 2.16 -18.50 10.17
CA GLY A 65 2.64 -18.93 11.50
C GLY A 65 3.92 -19.76 11.42
N CYS A 66 4.36 -20.29 12.56
CA CYS A 66 5.52 -21.18 12.62
C CYS A 66 5.23 -22.53 11.94
N HIS A 67 6.22 -23.06 11.22
CA HIS A 67 6.17 -24.43 10.71
C HIS A 67 6.27 -25.44 11.84
N LEU A 68 5.66 -26.61 11.65
CA LEU A 68 5.79 -27.72 12.59
C LEU A 68 7.23 -28.25 12.59
N ALA A 69 7.71 -28.64 13.77
CA ALA A 69 9.00 -29.30 13.87
C ALA A 69 8.93 -30.68 13.17
N PRO A 70 10.01 -31.12 12.51
CA PRO A 70 10.09 -32.46 11.96
C PRO A 70 9.84 -33.54 13.01
N GLU A 71 9.45 -34.73 12.56
CA GLU A 71 9.21 -35.87 13.44
C GLU A 71 10.46 -36.20 14.27
N GLY A 72 10.27 -36.45 15.56
CA GLY A 72 11.37 -36.66 16.52
C GLY A 72 12.03 -35.40 17.09
N TYR A 73 11.76 -34.21 16.52
CA TYR A 73 12.29 -32.93 17.01
C TYR A 73 11.27 -32.10 17.79
N VAL A 74 10.02 -32.55 17.88
CA VAL A 74 8.98 -31.90 18.69
C VAL A 74 9.31 -32.12 20.17
N PRO A 75 9.55 -31.05 20.96
CA PRO A 75 9.88 -31.21 22.36
C PRO A 75 8.67 -31.69 23.17
N ALA A 76 8.91 -32.58 24.13
CA ALA A 76 7.87 -33.06 25.04
C ALA A 76 7.24 -31.90 25.84
N LEU A 77 5.93 -31.95 26.08
CA LEU A 77 5.20 -30.88 26.75
C LEU A 77 5.78 -30.55 28.14
N LYS A 78 6.17 -31.57 28.91
CA LYS A 78 6.80 -31.39 30.23
C LYS A 78 8.08 -30.56 30.15
N TRP A 79 8.90 -30.78 29.12
CA TRP A 79 10.12 -30.01 28.90
C TRP A 79 9.80 -28.56 28.58
N GLN A 80 8.81 -28.31 27.71
CA GLN A 80 8.37 -26.94 27.37
C GLN A 80 7.88 -26.19 28.62
N GLN A 81 7.08 -26.84 29.47
CA GLN A 81 6.58 -26.26 30.72
C GLN A 81 7.73 -25.92 31.69
N GLN A 82 8.72 -26.82 31.82
CA GLN A 82 9.91 -26.55 32.62
C GLN A 82 10.70 -25.35 32.08
N GLN A 83 10.86 -25.23 30.76
CA GLN A 83 11.52 -24.09 30.14
C GLN A 83 10.76 -22.79 30.39
N VAL A 84 9.43 -22.78 30.29
CA VAL A 84 8.62 -21.59 30.57
C VAL A 84 8.77 -21.15 32.03
N VAL A 85 8.73 -22.08 32.98
CA VAL A 85 8.95 -21.78 34.41
C VAL A 85 10.34 -21.21 34.62
N HIS A 86 11.38 -21.87 34.10
CA HIS A 86 12.76 -21.43 34.25
C HIS A 86 12.99 -20.05 33.64
N PHE A 87 12.51 -19.83 32.42
CA PHE A 87 12.58 -18.54 31.74
C PHE A 87 11.88 -17.43 32.54
N SER A 88 10.71 -17.72 33.14
CA SER A 88 10.01 -16.75 33.97
C SER A 88 10.82 -16.33 35.21
N ALA A 89 11.52 -17.27 35.85
CA ALA A 89 12.36 -17.00 37.01
C ALA A 89 13.58 -16.14 36.64
N VAL A 90 14.23 -16.44 35.50
CA VAL A 90 15.32 -15.62 34.95
C VAL A 90 14.82 -14.20 34.65
N HIS A 91 13.70 -14.06 33.95
CA HIS A 91 13.13 -12.76 33.61
C HIS A 91 12.77 -11.94 34.86
N GLN A 92 12.20 -12.57 35.90
CA GLN A 92 11.96 -11.92 37.18
C GLN A 92 13.26 -11.44 37.84
N SER A 93 14.30 -12.27 37.84
CA SER A 93 15.61 -11.89 38.38
C SER A 93 16.22 -10.71 37.62
N MET A 94 16.17 -10.73 36.29
CA MET A 94 16.64 -9.63 35.45
C MET A 94 15.90 -8.34 35.74
N ASN A 95 14.57 -8.39 35.87
CA ASN A 95 13.77 -7.21 36.17
C ASN A 95 14.05 -6.65 37.55
N LYS A 96 14.26 -7.50 38.57
CA LYS A 96 14.65 -7.08 39.91
C LYS A 96 15.97 -6.30 39.90
N HIS A 97 16.95 -6.76 39.14
CA HIS A 97 18.29 -6.14 39.10
C HIS A 97 18.45 -5.09 37.99
N ARG A 98 17.40 -4.81 37.21
CA ARG A 98 17.49 -3.95 36.02
C ARG A 98 18.06 -2.57 36.30
N ASN A 99 17.63 -1.91 37.37
CA ASN A 99 18.10 -0.57 37.71
C ASN A 99 19.54 -0.59 38.24
N HIS A 100 19.90 -1.63 38.99
CA HIS A 100 21.26 -1.84 39.45
C HIS A 100 22.23 -1.97 38.27
N TRP A 101 21.92 -2.83 37.29
CA TRP A 101 22.74 -3.01 36.09
C TRP A 101 22.79 -1.77 35.19
N LYS A 102 21.73 -0.96 35.14
CA LYS A 102 21.75 0.31 34.40
C LYS A 102 22.67 1.36 35.00
N LEU A 103 22.85 1.34 36.32
CA LEU A 103 23.68 2.29 37.05
C LEU A 103 25.13 1.82 37.17
N GLN A 104 25.41 0.54 36.91
CA GLN A 104 26.77 0.06 36.73
C GLN A 104 27.33 0.64 35.43
N HIS A 105 28.15 1.68 35.54
CA HIS A 105 29.01 2.10 34.44
C HIS A 105 30.04 0.98 34.22
N LEU A 106 30.13 0.47 32.99
CA LEU A 106 31.06 -0.62 32.61
C LEU A 106 32.53 -0.15 32.56
N ASP A 107 32.93 0.76 33.45
CA ASP A 107 34.29 1.32 33.54
C ASP A 107 35.22 0.48 34.42
N ASN A 108 35.14 -0.85 34.30
CA ASN A 108 36.17 -1.74 34.83
C ASN A 108 36.52 -2.75 33.74
N SER A 109 37.27 -2.26 32.76
CA SER A 109 38.07 -3.06 31.84
C SER A 109 39.38 -2.31 31.64
N PHE A 110 40.27 -2.42 32.63
CA PHE A 110 41.71 -2.22 32.49
C PHE A 110 42.38 -3.59 32.42
#